data_AF-A0A2D5D7J4-F1
#
_entry.id   AF-A0A2D5D7J4-F1
#
_cell.length_a   1.000
_cell.length_b   1.000
_cell.length_c   1.000
_cell.angle_alpha   90.00
_cell.angle_beta   90.00
_cell.angle_gamma   90.00
#
_symmetry.space_group_name_H-M   'P 1'
#
loop_
_entity.id
_entity.type
_entity.pdbx_description
1 polymer ?
#
loop_
_entity_poly.entity_id
_entity_poly.type
_entity_poly.pdbx_seq_one_letter_code
_entity_poly.pdbx_strand_id
1 'polypeptide(L)'
;MNRHFPIFVDMHQVPPLIVGTAPILAAKIRLLGKSASCIEVITGERDLPADFQLPGVRLLEGQSVRTAHRQFRGRPLIVIDCGDEKLNASHAA
;
A
#
# COMPACT_ATOMS: atom_id res chain seq x y z
N MET A 1 11.12 -23.54 -9.12
CA MET A 1 9.71 -23.17 -8.83
C MET A 1 9.63 -22.71 -7.39
N ASN A 2 9.37 -21.42 -7.15
CA ASN A 2 9.07 -20.95 -5.79
C ASN A 2 7.68 -21.48 -5.43
N ARG A 3 7.62 -22.32 -4.39
CA ARG A 3 6.36 -22.86 -3.88
C ARG A 3 5.86 -21.88 -2.82
N HIS A 4 4.78 -21.16 -3.12
CA HIS A 4 4.17 -20.24 -2.16
C HIS A 4 3.32 -21.03 -1.16
N PHE A 5 3.43 -20.67 0.13
CA PHE A 5 2.61 -21.23 1.20
C PHE A 5 1.43 -20.28 1.47
N PRO A 6 0.17 -20.76 1.44
CA PRO A 6 -0.97 -19.92 1.72
C PRO A 6 -1.01 -19.55 3.20
N ILE A 7 -1.22 -18.26 3.49
CA ILE A 7 -1.42 -17.74 4.84
C ILE A 7 -2.67 -16.86 4.86
N PHE A 8 -3.25 -16.70 6.05
CA PHE A 8 -4.25 -15.69 6.34
C PHE A 8 -3.60 -14.60 7.18
N VAL A 9 -3.86 -13.34 6.84
CA VAL A 9 -3.29 -12.17 7.51
C VAL A 9 -4.44 -11.36 8.09
N ASP A 10 -4.41 -11.09 9.39
CA ASP A 10 -5.36 -10.17 10.02
C ASP A 10 -4.94 -8.72 9.74
N MET A 11 -5.86 -7.95 9.17
CA MET A 11 -5.68 -6.54 8.81
C MET A 11 -6.66 -5.62 9.56
N HIS A 12 -7.40 -6.14 10.54
CA HIS A 12 -8.34 -5.34 11.33
C HIS A 12 -7.65 -4.45 12.35
N GLN A 13 -6.54 -4.92 12.95
CA GLN A 13 -5.87 -4.19 14.03
C GLN A 13 -4.86 -3.16 13.54
N VAL A 14 -4.10 -3.50 12.50
CA VAL A 14 -3.08 -2.63 11.92
C VAL A 14 -3.39 -2.42 10.44
N PRO A 15 -3.46 -1.17 9.95
CA PRO A 15 -3.81 -0.93 8.56
C PRO A 15 -2.68 -1.39 7.62
N PRO A 16 -3.03 -2.09 6.52
CA PRO A 16 -2.09 -2.35 5.44
C PRO A 16 -1.65 -1.03 4.80
N LEU A 17 -0.46 -1.06 4.19
CA LEU A 17 0.14 0.11 3.55
C LEU A 17 0.22 -0.08 2.03
N ILE A 18 -0.23 0.93 1.29
CA ILE A 18 -0.10 1.04 -0.15
C ILE A 18 0.93 2.12 -0.47
N VAL A 19 1.85 1.85 -1.39
CA VAL A 19 2.86 2.81 -1.84
C VAL A 19 2.81 2.94 -3.35
N GLY A 20 2.62 4.16 -3.83
CA GLY A 20 2.56 4.51 -5.25
C GLY A 20 1.15 4.86 -5.73
N THR A 21 1.05 5.14 -7.04
CA THR A 21 -0.16 5.61 -7.71
C THR A 21 -0.50 4.82 -8.98
N ALA A 22 0.16 3.67 -9.18
CA ALA A 22 -0.11 2.83 -10.34
C ALA A 22 -1.61 2.42 -10.38
N PRO A 23 -2.28 2.48 -11.56
CA PRO A 23 -3.72 2.21 -11.65
C PRO A 23 -4.16 0.85 -11.11
N ILE A 24 -3.28 -0.15 -11.16
CA ILE A 24 -3.55 -1.49 -10.62
C ILE A 24 -3.78 -1.49 -9.09
N LEU A 25 -3.23 -0.50 -8.38
CA LEU A 25 -3.38 -0.38 -6.93
C LEU A 25 -4.83 -0.11 -6.53
N ALA A 26 -5.63 0.59 -7.34
CA ALA A 26 -7.04 0.81 -7.04
C ALA A 26 -7.82 -0.52 -6.87
N ALA A 27 -7.53 -1.51 -7.71
CA ALA A 27 -8.14 -2.84 -7.57
C ALA A 27 -7.71 -3.54 -6.27
N LYS A 28 -6.44 -3.38 -5.88
CA LYS A 28 -5.91 -3.95 -4.62
C LYS A 28 -6.50 -3.25 -3.40
N ILE A 29 -6.63 -1.92 -3.42
CA ILE A 29 -7.28 -1.14 -2.36
C ILE A 29 -8.73 -1.61 -2.18
N ARG A 30 -9.50 -1.78 -3.26
CA ARG A 30 -10.88 -2.29 -3.20
C ARG A 30 -10.95 -3.70 -2.59
N LEU A 31 -10.00 -4.57 -2.91
CA LEU A 31 -9.92 -5.91 -2.34
C LEU A 31 -9.62 -5.84 -0.84
N LEU A 32 -8.60 -5.07 -0.45
CA LEU A 32 -8.21 -4.89 0.95
C LEU A 32 -9.33 -4.27 1.78
N GLY A 33 -10.11 -3.35 1.21
CA GLY A 33 -11.23 -2.68 1.88
C GLY A 33 -12.37 -3.62 2.27
N LYS A 34 -12.37 -4.88 1.80
CA LYS A 34 -13.29 -5.92 2.26
C LYS A 34 -12.91 -6.51 3.62
N SER A 35 -11.67 -6.32 4.06
CA SER A 35 -11.12 -6.97 5.26
C SER A 35 -10.39 -6.00 6.20
N ALA A 36 -9.88 -4.88 5.69
CA ALA A 36 -9.28 -3.82 6.49
C ALA A 36 -10.29 -2.69 6.71
N SER A 37 -10.42 -2.23 7.96
CA SER A 37 -11.25 -1.06 8.31
C SER A 37 -10.61 0.27 7.90
N CYS A 38 -9.29 0.27 7.74
CA CYS A 38 -8.48 1.40 7.31
C CYS A 38 -7.36 0.91 6.39
N ILE A 39 -7.08 1.64 5.32
CA ILE A 39 -5.94 1.41 4.43
C ILE A 39 -5.17 2.71 4.35
N GLU A 40 -3.87 2.64 4.61
CA GLU A 40 -3.01 3.81 4.51
C GLU A 40 -2.27 3.82 3.17
N VAL A 41 -2.12 5.00 2.58
CA VAL A 41 -1.53 5.18 1.25
C VAL A 41 -0.44 6.24 1.30
N ILE A 42 0.69 5.98 0.65
CA ILE A 42 1.74 6.94 0.35
C ILE A 42 1.82 7.11 -1.16
N THR A 43 1.44 8.27 -1.68
CA THR A 43 1.48 8.58 -3.11
C THR A 43 2.65 9.48 -3.49
N GLY A 44 3.18 10.25 -2.53
CA GLY A 44 4.10 11.36 -2.80
C GLY A 44 3.40 12.59 -3.39
N GLU A 45 2.09 12.53 -3.57
CA GLU A 45 1.23 13.60 -4.04
C GLU A 45 0.49 14.24 -2.85
N ARG A 46 -0.10 15.42 -3.08
CA ARG A 46 -0.84 16.14 -2.04
C ARG A 46 -2.17 15.46 -1.69
N ASP A 47 -2.81 14.84 -2.68
CA ASP A 47 -4.15 14.29 -2.58
C ASP A 47 -4.16 12.83 -3.02
N LEU A 48 -5.20 12.08 -2.62
CA LEU A 48 -5.42 10.74 -3.15
C LEU A 48 -5.89 10.83 -4.61
N PRO A 49 -5.35 9.98 -5.50
CA PRO A 49 -5.95 9.73 -6.81
C PRO A 49 -7.45 9.44 -6.68
N ALA A 50 -8.25 9.94 -7.63
CA ALA A 50 -9.71 9.85 -7.57
C ALA A 50 -10.23 8.41 -7.42
N ASP A 51 -9.54 7.45 -8.03
CA ASP A 51 -9.84 6.02 -7.97
C ASP A 51 -9.46 5.36 -6.63
N PHE A 52 -8.68 6.04 -5.79
CA PHE A 52 -8.27 5.62 -4.45
C PHE A 52 -9.14 6.25 -3.36
N GLN A 53 -9.98 7.24 -3.70
CA GLN A 53 -10.90 7.91 -2.77
C GLN A 53 -12.08 7.00 -2.43
N LEU A 54 -11.79 5.95 -1.66
CA LEU A 54 -12.75 4.96 -1.18
C LEU A 54 -12.92 5.11 0.35
N PRO A 55 -14.07 4.68 0.90
CA PRO A 55 -14.26 4.69 2.35
C PRO A 55 -13.15 3.91 3.08
N GLY A 56 -12.61 4.50 4.15
CA GLY A 56 -11.54 3.88 4.94
C GLY A 56 -10.14 4.02 4.35
N VAL A 57 -9.95 4.70 3.22
CA VAL A 57 -8.62 4.99 2.67
C VAL A 57 -8.10 6.32 3.21
N ARG A 58 -6.88 6.32 3.74
CA ARG A 58 -6.22 7.51 4.29
C ARG A 58 -4.87 7.77 3.62
N LEU A 59 -4.66 8.99 3.15
CA LEU A 59 -3.35 9.45 2.72
C LEU A 59 -2.44 9.69 3.93
N LEU A 60 -1.21 9.21 3.86
CA LEU A 60 -0.14 9.61 4.77
C LEU A 60 0.56 10.84 4.19
N GLU A 61 0.05 12.00 4.56
CA GLU A 61 0.56 13.30 4.10
C GLU A 61 2.03 13.51 4.44
N GLY A 62 2.72 14.28 3.59
CA GLY A 62 4.14 14.63 3.79
C GLY A 62 5.12 13.46 3.62
N GLN A 63 4.65 12.28 3.22
CA GLN A 63 5.51 11.14 2.94
C GLN A 63 5.88 11.09 1.45
N SER A 64 7.17 10.93 1.17
CA SER A 64 7.63 10.59 -0.18
C SER A 64 7.60 9.09 -0.39
N VAL A 65 7.21 8.66 -1.60
CA VAL A 65 7.36 7.27 -2.04
C VAL A 65 8.80 6.77 -1.85
N ARG A 66 9.82 7.61 -2.11
CA ARG A 66 11.24 7.24 -1.95
C ARG A 66 11.62 6.87 -0.51
N THR A 67 10.95 7.46 0.47
CA THR A 67 11.21 7.24 1.89
C THR A 67 10.15 6.35 2.55
N ALA A 68 9.25 5.73 1.77
CA ALA A 68 8.13 4.94 2.29
C ALA A 68 8.56 3.78 3.18
N HIS A 69 9.75 3.22 2.94
CA HIS A 69 10.32 2.13 3.75
C HIS A 69 10.37 2.44 5.26
N ARG A 70 10.45 3.72 5.63
CA ARG A 70 10.40 4.17 7.04
C ARG A 70 9.08 3.83 7.73
N GLN A 71 8.01 3.60 6.97
CA GLN A 71 6.66 3.29 7.46
C GLN A 71 6.33 1.79 7.43
N PHE A 72 7.26 0.94 7.00
CA PHE A 72 7.01 -0.50 6.79
C PHE A 72 6.96 -1.29 8.08
N ARG A 73 7.68 -0.83 9.11
CA ARG A 73 7.80 -1.56 10.38
C ARG A 73 6.43 -1.72 11.03
N GLY A 74 6.07 -2.97 11.36
CA GLY A 74 4.82 -3.31 12.04
C GLY A 74 3.60 -3.40 11.13
N ARG A 75 3.75 -3.18 9.82
CA ARG A 75 2.64 -3.34 8.86
C ARG A 75 2.38 -4.83 8.61
N PRO A 76 1.11 -5.28 8.59
CA PRO A 76 0.78 -6.68 8.32
C PRO A 76 0.96 -7.02 6.84
N LEU A 77 0.75 -6.03 5.97
CA LEU A 77 0.88 -6.15 4.52
C LEU A 77 1.29 -4.80 3.94
N ILE A 78 2.24 -4.84 3.00
CA ILE A 78 2.66 -3.68 2.22
C ILE A 78 2.55 -4.05 0.75
N VAL A 79 1.93 -3.18 -0.04
CA VAL A 79 1.79 -3.35 -1.48
C VAL A 79 2.41 -2.13 -2.15
N ILE A 80 3.36 -2.38 -3.06
CA ILE A 80 4.19 -1.34 -3.67
C ILE A 80 4.01 -1.42 -5.17
N ASP A 81 3.60 -0.31 -5.77
CA ASP A 81 3.69 -0.12 -7.22
C ASP A 81 3.77 1.38 -7.55
N CYS A 82 5.00 1.87 -7.67
CA CYS A 82 5.30 3.26 -7.98
C CYS A 82 5.38 3.54 -9.48
N GLY A 83 5.09 2.56 -10.37
CA GLY A 83 5.29 2.70 -11.82
C GLY A 83 6.77 2.76 -12.27
N ASP A 84 7.71 2.60 -11.34
CA ASP A 84 9.16 2.55 -11.58
C ASP A 84 9.72 1.28 -10.93
N GLU A 85 10.20 0.34 -11.75
CA GLU A 85 10.76 -0.93 -11.29
C GLU A 85 11.97 -0.76 -10.38
N LYS A 86 12.83 0.24 -10.61
CA LYS A 86 14.01 0.49 -9.78
C LYS A 86 13.59 0.99 -8.40
N LEU A 87 12.60 1.88 -8.36
CA LEU A 87 12.04 2.36 -7.10
C LEU A 87 11.35 1.23 -6.34
N ASN A 88 10.54 0.43 -7.02
CA ASN A 88 9.90 -0.75 -6.44
C ASN A 88 10.94 -1.73 -5.85
N ALA A 89 12.00 -2.03 -6.59
CA ALA A 89 13.09 -2.89 -6.13
C ALA A 89 13.84 -2.30 -4.93
N SER A 90 14.02 -0.98 -4.88
CA SER A 90 14.68 -0.32 -3.73
C SER A 90 13.92 -0.44 -2.41
N HIS A 91 12.62 -0.76 -2.46
CA HIS A 91 11.80 -1.02 -1.27
C HIS A 91 11.77 -2.49 -0.86
N ALA A 92 12.19 -3.40 -1.75
CA ALA A 92 12.23 -4.83 -1.50
C ALA A 92 13.59 -5.33 -0.99
N ALA A 93 14.61 -4.46 -1.01
CA ALA A 93 15.97 -4.69 -0.50
C ALA A 93 16.08 -4.31 0.98
#